data_AF-F8FJJ0-F1
#
_entry.id   AF-F8FJJ0-F1
#
_cell.length_a   1.000
_cell.length_b   1.000
_cell.length_c   1.000
_cell.angle_alpha   90.00
_cell.angle_beta   90.00
_cell.angle_gamma   90.00
#
_symmetry.space_group_name_H-M   'P 1'
#
loop_
_entity.id
_entity.type
_entity.pdbx_description
1 polymer ?
#
loop_
_entity_poly.entity_id
_entity_poly.type
_entity_poly.pdbx_seq_one_letter_code
_entity_poly.pdbx_strand_id
1 'polypeptide(L)'
;MHHVDKVAIQTNLSAKLDWTCELNPVTAAFWVTYHPGQTEEERFVRQCGKLYEQKIPFSVGCVGVKSAFNSISSLRKALPEDVYMWVNAYKDKQDYYSAEDTAFLSRMDPFFALNAKDYDSMGKPCRAGYNVFYVQGDGRVKRCYKDRQVIGNLYKHGLEGISKESPCRMKQCDCYIGYIHMEGQPFDPIYGDRALERIAILS
;
A
#
# COMPACT_ATOMS: atom_id res chain seq x y z
N MET A 1 4.27 25.15 -7.58
CA MET A 1 3.31 24.02 -7.52
C MET A 1 2.83 23.92 -6.07
N HIS A 2 1.59 24.33 -5.78
CA HIS A 2 1.02 24.34 -4.42
C HIS A 2 -0.26 23.49 -4.30
N HIS A 3 -0.45 22.52 -5.21
CA HIS A 3 -1.67 21.70 -5.27
C HIS A 3 -1.42 20.22 -4.97
N VAL A 4 -0.17 19.85 -4.64
CA VAL A 4 0.22 18.46 -4.39
C VAL A 4 1.00 18.42 -3.09
N ASP A 5 0.38 17.89 -2.05
CA ASP A 5 0.99 17.75 -0.73
C ASP A 5 1.86 16.48 -0.67
N LYS A 6 1.41 15.39 -1.31
CA LYS A 6 2.09 14.10 -1.30
C LYS A 6 1.89 13.31 -2.59
N VAL A 7 2.92 12.59 -3.00
CA VAL A 7 2.90 11.57 -4.05
C VAL A 7 3.57 10.32 -3.50
N ALA A 8 2.86 9.19 -3.51
CA ALA A 8 3.44 7.88 -3.25
C ALA A 8 3.51 7.05 -4.54
N ILE A 9 4.68 6.52 -4.86
CA ILE A 9 4.93 5.77 -6.08
C ILE A 9 4.99 4.28 -5.76
N GLN A 10 4.05 3.51 -6.30
CA GLN A 10 4.06 2.05 -6.17
C GLN A 10 4.89 1.40 -7.26
N THR A 11 5.90 0.59 -6.90
CA THR A 11 6.81 -0.03 -7.89
C THR A 11 7.53 -1.26 -7.32
N ASN A 12 8.08 -2.10 -8.20
CA ASN A 12 8.99 -3.18 -7.82
C ASN A 12 10.48 -2.79 -7.95
N LEU A 13 10.78 -1.50 -8.18
CA LEU A 13 12.14 -0.96 -8.35
C LEU A 13 12.97 -1.55 -9.51
N SER A 14 12.29 -2.13 -10.51
CA SER A 14 12.95 -2.66 -11.71
C SER A 14 13.49 -1.58 -12.64
N ALA A 15 12.94 -0.35 -12.60
CA ALA A 15 13.43 0.77 -13.38
C ALA A 15 14.70 1.39 -12.78
N LYS A 16 15.48 2.12 -13.60
CA LYS A 16 16.58 2.95 -13.09
C LYS A 16 16.01 4.09 -12.23
N LEU A 17 16.74 4.44 -11.16
CA LEU A 17 16.36 5.49 -10.21
C LEU A 17 17.17 6.78 -10.39
N ASP A 18 17.86 6.96 -11.50
CA ASP A 18 18.75 8.12 -11.70
C ASP A 18 17.98 9.45 -11.62
N TRP A 19 16.69 9.45 -11.97
CA TRP A 19 15.79 10.60 -11.90
C TRP A 19 15.31 10.96 -10.48
N THR A 20 15.50 10.08 -9.49
CA THR A 20 14.96 10.34 -8.14
C THR A 20 15.71 11.47 -7.43
N CYS A 21 16.90 11.84 -7.90
CA CYS A 21 17.66 12.97 -7.37
C CYS A 21 16.98 14.33 -7.62
N GLU A 22 16.01 14.37 -8.55
CA GLU A 22 15.20 15.55 -8.85
C GLU A 22 13.93 15.63 -7.98
N LEU A 23 13.62 14.58 -7.21
CA LEU A 23 12.44 14.55 -6.34
C LEU A 23 12.65 15.39 -5.09
N ASN A 24 11.59 16.07 -4.65
CA ASN A 24 11.52 16.63 -3.31
C ASN A 24 11.14 15.51 -2.30
N PRO A 25 12.02 15.12 -1.37
CA PRO A 25 11.78 14.03 -0.43
C PRO A 25 10.69 14.33 0.61
N VAL A 26 10.27 15.59 0.75
CA VAL A 26 9.13 15.97 1.60
C VAL A 26 7.82 15.51 0.95
N THR A 27 7.67 15.77 -0.34
CA THR A 27 6.42 15.53 -1.09
C THR A 27 6.39 14.16 -1.76
N ALA A 28 7.53 13.57 -2.12
CA ALA A 28 7.60 12.29 -2.80
C ALA A 28 7.98 11.16 -1.84
N ALA A 29 7.32 10.01 -1.98
CA ALA A 29 7.61 8.79 -1.26
C ALA A 29 7.40 7.57 -2.17
N PHE A 30 7.90 6.41 -1.74
CA PHE A 30 7.72 5.16 -2.46
C PHE A 30 7.01 4.10 -1.61
N TRP A 31 6.15 3.34 -2.27
CA TRP A 31 5.63 2.07 -1.81
C TRP A 31 6.30 1.02 -2.67
N VAL A 32 7.30 0.31 -2.17
CA VAL A 32 8.04 -0.66 -2.99
C VAL A 32 7.64 -2.08 -2.64
N THR A 33 7.48 -2.94 -3.63
CA THR A 33 7.09 -4.34 -3.41
C THR A 33 8.07 -5.29 -4.08
N TYR A 34 8.70 -6.14 -3.27
CA TYR A 34 9.53 -7.23 -3.73
C TYR A 34 8.67 -8.46 -4.01
N HIS A 35 8.86 -9.02 -5.21
CA HIS A 35 8.25 -10.28 -5.63
C HIS A 35 9.36 -11.23 -6.06
N PRO A 36 9.64 -12.30 -5.28
CA PRO A 36 10.58 -13.34 -5.69
C PRO A 36 10.25 -13.85 -7.11
N GLY A 37 11.27 -13.87 -7.97
CA GLY A 37 11.13 -14.27 -9.38
C GLY A 37 10.74 -13.16 -10.37
N GLN A 38 10.38 -11.95 -9.90
CA GLN A 38 10.19 -10.78 -10.78
C GLN A 38 11.40 -9.83 -10.77
N THR A 39 12.21 -9.87 -9.72
CA THR A 39 13.47 -9.14 -9.60
C THR A 39 14.42 -9.91 -8.68
N GLU A 40 15.72 -9.74 -8.88
CA GLU A 40 16.75 -10.25 -7.97
C GLU A 40 16.75 -9.46 -6.65
N GLU A 41 16.88 -10.15 -5.52
CA GLU A 41 16.85 -9.55 -4.18
C GLU A 41 17.97 -8.52 -3.99
N GLU A 42 19.20 -8.87 -4.36
CA GLU A 42 20.36 -7.98 -4.23
C GLU A 42 20.16 -6.68 -5.01
N ARG A 43 19.59 -6.79 -6.22
CA ARG A 43 19.27 -5.62 -7.04
C ARG A 43 18.19 -4.76 -6.37
N PHE A 44 17.15 -5.38 -5.84
CA PHE A 44 16.07 -4.69 -5.15
C PHE A 44 16.58 -3.94 -3.90
N VAL A 45 17.35 -4.62 -3.05
CA VAL A 45 17.97 -4.03 -1.86
C VAL A 45 18.90 -2.88 -2.23
N ARG A 46 19.72 -3.02 -3.28
CA ARG A 46 20.56 -1.91 -3.77
C ARG A 46 19.74 -0.69 -4.20
N GLN A 47 18.58 -0.90 -4.81
CA GLN A 47 17.68 0.20 -5.20
C GLN A 47 17.03 0.85 -3.97
N CYS A 48 16.64 0.07 -2.95
CA CYS A 48 16.22 0.60 -1.66
C CYS A 48 17.33 1.46 -1.02
N GLY A 49 18.58 1.01 -1.08
CA GLY A 49 19.75 1.76 -0.60
C GLY A 49 19.87 3.15 -1.26
N LYS A 50 19.65 3.24 -2.58
CA LYS A 50 19.64 4.54 -3.27
C LYS A 50 18.56 5.50 -2.78
N LEU A 51 17.34 5.00 -2.52
CA LEU A 51 16.26 5.82 -1.96
C LEU A 51 16.61 6.26 -0.54
N TYR A 52 17.19 5.36 0.25
CA TYR A 52 17.62 5.60 1.62
C TYR A 52 18.71 6.68 1.72
N GLU A 53 19.76 6.58 0.91
CA GLU A 53 20.85 7.57 0.83
C GLU A 53 20.36 8.96 0.44
N GLN A 54 19.35 9.03 -0.45
CA GLN A 54 18.70 10.27 -0.87
C GLN A 54 17.68 10.80 0.15
N LYS A 55 17.45 10.08 1.26
CA LYS A 55 16.45 10.39 2.29
C LYS A 55 15.03 10.50 1.74
N ILE A 56 14.73 9.80 0.65
CA ILE A 56 13.38 9.71 0.11
C ILE A 56 12.61 8.69 0.95
N PRO A 57 11.47 9.02 1.56
CA PRO A 57 10.70 8.07 2.36
C PRO A 57 10.20 6.89 1.53
N PHE A 58 10.33 5.67 2.05
CA PHE A 58 9.75 4.50 1.41
C PHE A 58 9.33 3.41 2.40
N SER A 59 8.34 2.61 2.01
CA SER A 59 7.99 1.34 2.66
C SER A 59 8.34 0.16 1.77
N VAL A 60 8.69 -0.98 2.37
CA VAL A 60 9.01 -2.22 1.64
C VAL A 60 7.99 -3.30 1.91
N GLY A 61 7.48 -3.91 0.85
CA GLY A 61 6.52 -4.98 0.90
C GLY A 61 6.98 -6.29 0.29
N CYS A 62 6.40 -7.39 0.76
CA CYS A 62 6.44 -8.68 0.08
C CYS A 62 5.08 -9.39 0.21
N VAL A 63 4.77 -10.32 -0.69
CA VAL A 63 3.58 -11.19 -0.55
C VAL A 63 3.89 -12.32 0.42
N GLY A 64 3.00 -12.55 1.38
CA GLY A 64 3.13 -13.57 2.43
C GLY A 64 2.83 -14.99 1.96
N VAL A 65 3.25 -15.41 0.77
CA VAL A 65 3.16 -16.83 0.38
C VAL A 65 4.25 -17.63 1.11
N LYS A 66 3.96 -18.88 1.52
CA LYS A 66 4.89 -19.73 2.29
C LYS A 66 6.24 -19.92 1.60
N SER A 67 6.24 -20.04 0.27
CA SER A 67 7.46 -20.14 -0.53
C SER A 67 8.37 -18.91 -0.42
N ALA A 68 7.84 -17.75 -0.01
CA ALA A 68 8.60 -16.52 0.14
C ALA A 68 9.12 -16.27 1.56
N PHE A 69 8.86 -17.13 2.55
CA PHE A 69 9.22 -16.85 3.95
C PHE A 69 10.73 -16.66 4.15
N ASN A 70 11.55 -17.47 3.48
CA ASN A 70 13.00 -17.31 3.50
C ASN A 70 13.42 -15.95 2.91
N SER A 71 12.83 -15.56 1.78
CA SER A 71 13.10 -14.27 1.15
C SER A 71 12.62 -13.09 2.00
N ILE A 72 11.48 -13.21 2.70
CA ILE A 72 10.98 -12.18 3.63
C ILE A 72 11.99 -11.95 4.76
N SER A 73 12.50 -13.04 5.36
CA SER A 73 13.52 -12.97 6.41
C SER A 73 14.84 -12.38 5.90
N SER A 74 15.28 -12.81 4.72
CA SER A 74 16.50 -12.30 4.07
C SER A 74 16.38 -10.80 3.79
N LEU A 75 15.28 -10.39 3.18
CA LEU A 75 14.98 -8.98 2.88
C LEU A 75 14.98 -8.12 4.14
N ARG A 76 14.33 -8.57 5.23
CA ARG A 76 14.30 -7.82 6.49
C ARG A 76 15.70 -7.58 7.05
N LYS A 77 16.59 -8.58 6.97
CA LYS A 77 17.99 -8.47 7.42
C LYS A 77 18.83 -7.52 6.56
N ALA A 78 18.52 -7.42 5.28
CA ALA A 78 19.28 -6.61 4.32
C ALA A 78 18.86 -5.12 4.31
N LEU A 79 17.66 -4.81 4.81
CA LEU A 79 17.13 -3.45 4.87
C LEU A 79 17.56 -2.72 6.16
N PRO A 80 17.77 -1.38 6.11
CA PRO A 80 17.92 -0.56 7.31
C PRO A 80 16.76 -0.77 8.30
N GLU A 81 17.08 -0.78 9.60
CA GLU A 81 16.12 -1.12 10.67
C GLU A 81 14.92 -0.16 10.72
N ASP A 82 15.15 1.12 10.43
CA ASP A 82 14.16 2.19 10.40
C ASP A 82 13.25 2.19 9.17
N VAL A 83 13.56 1.40 8.14
CA VAL A 83 12.69 1.22 6.97
C VAL A 83 11.53 0.31 7.35
N TYR A 84 10.31 0.84 7.34
CA TYR A 84 9.10 0.06 7.60
C TYR A 84 8.90 -1.01 6.54
N MET A 85 8.76 -2.26 7.00
CA MET A 85 8.45 -3.42 6.16
C MET A 85 7.08 -3.97 6.50
N TRP A 86 6.29 -4.27 5.46
CA TRP A 86 4.97 -4.85 5.58
C TRP A 86 4.85 -6.14 4.78
N VAL A 87 3.93 -7.02 5.19
CA VAL A 87 3.63 -8.25 4.45
C VAL A 87 2.19 -8.21 3.95
N ASN A 88 2.00 -8.36 2.64
CA ASN A 88 0.68 -8.51 2.06
C ASN A 88 0.21 -9.96 2.23
N ALA A 89 -0.78 -10.17 3.08
CA ALA A 89 -1.35 -11.50 3.31
C ALA A 89 -1.86 -12.13 2.01
N TYR A 90 -1.55 -13.40 1.82
CA TYR A 90 -2.11 -14.23 0.76
C TYR A 90 -3.43 -14.83 1.26
N LYS A 91 -4.54 -14.48 0.58
CA LYS A 91 -5.90 -14.78 1.03
C LYS A 91 -6.70 -15.65 0.06
N ASP A 92 -6.09 -16.09 -1.04
CA ASP A 92 -6.79 -16.89 -2.05
C ASP A 92 -7.07 -18.33 -1.59
N LYS A 93 -6.52 -18.74 -0.44
CA LYS A 93 -6.77 -20.04 0.18
C LYS A 93 -7.23 -19.86 1.63
N GLN A 94 -8.33 -20.51 1.99
CA GLN A 94 -8.82 -20.57 3.36
C GLN A 94 -7.82 -21.30 4.27
N ASP A 95 -7.69 -20.83 5.52
CA ASP A 95 -6.80 -21.40 6.54
C ASP A 95 -5.35 -21.58 6.07
N TYR A 96 -4.87 -20.62 5.27
CA TYR A 96 -3.55 -20.68 4.66
C TYR A 96 -2.42 -20.63 5.70
N TYR A 97 -2.56 -19.81 6.73
CA TYR A 97 -1.55 -19.58 7.76
C TYR A 97 -1.83 -20.39 9.02
N SER A 98 -0.81 -21.10 9.50
CA SER A 98 -0.83 -21.65 10.87
C SER A 98 -0.56 -20.56 11.92
N ALA A 99 -0.62 -20.93 13.20
CA ALA A 99 -0.22 -20.04 14.28
C ALA A 99 1.28 -19.67 14.18
N GLU A 100 2.13 -20.62 13.80
CA GLU A 100 3.56 -20.43 13.59
C GLU A 100 3.83 -19.51 12.41
N ASP A 101 3.10 -19.67 11.30
CA ASP A 101 3.20 -18.79 10.15
C ASP A 101 2.83 -17.35 10.52
N THR A 102 1.73 -17.19 11.25
CA THR A 102 1.25 -15.88 11.71
C THR A 102 2.26 -15.24 12.65
N ALA A 103 2.82 -16.00 13.60
CA ALA A 103 3.86 -15.53 14.51
C ALA A 103 5.14 -15.14 13.78
N PHE A 104 5.55 -15.90 12.75
CA PHE A 104 6.68 -15.56 11.90
C PHE A 104 6.46 -14.23 11.17
N LEU A 105 5.33 -14.09 10.49
CA LEU A 105 5.03 -12.88 9.71
C LEU A 105 4.84 -11.65 10.61
N SER A 106 4.30 -11.83 11.81
CA SER A 106 4.12 -10.73 12.77
C SER A 106 5.44 -10.21 13.35
N ARG A 107 6.52 -11.00 13.31
CA ARG A 107 7.88 -10.51 13.62
C ARG A 107 8.49 -9.67 12.49
N MET A 108 8.01 -9.84 11.26
CA MET A 108 8.50 -9.11 10.09
C MET A 108 7.69 -7.84 9.84
N ASP A 109 6.37 -7.91 10.06
CA ASP A 109 5.42 -6.81 10.00
C ASP A 109 4.57 -6.82 11.29
N PRO A 110 4.81 -5.89 12.23
CA PRO A 110 4.06 -5.81 13.49
C PRO A 110 2.55 -5.69 13.30
N PHE A 111 2.08 -5.21 12.15
CA PHE A 111 0.68 -5.02 11.83
C PHE A 111 0.12 -6.11 10.91
N PHE A 112 0.87 -7.20 10.67
CA PHE A 112 0.46 -8.30 9.80
C PHE A 112 -0.92 -8.84 10.17
N ALA A 113 -1.18 -9.10 11.45
CA ALA A 113 -2.44 -9.67 11.92
C ALA A 113 -3.66 -8.76 11.66
N LEU A 114 -3.46 -7.43 11.60
CA LEU A 114 -4.52 -6.50 11.20
C LEU A 114 -4.69 -6.52 9.68
N ASN A 115 -3.58 -6.40 8.94
CA ASN A 115 -3.59 -6.39 7.48
C ASN A 115 -4.08 -7.71 6.85
N ALA A 116 -3.98 -8.82 7.57
CA ALA A 116 -4.43 -10.15 7.15
C ALA A 116 -5.94 -10.36 7.25
N LYS A 117 -6.68 -9.47 7.94
CA LYS A 117 -8.14 -9.59 8.09
C LYS A 117 -8.87 -9.12 6.85
N ASP A 118 -10.04 -9.69 6.64
CA ASP A 118 -11.06 -9.13 5.76
C ASP A 118 -12.08 -8.38 6.61
N TYR A 119 -12.45 -7.19 6.17
CA TYR A 119 -13.32 -6.30 6.90
C TYR A 119 -14.69 -6.26 6.24
N ASP A 120 -15.73 -6.65 6.98
CA ASP A 120 -17.11 -6.47 6.53
C ASP A 120 -17.35 -5.00 6.22
N SER A 121 -17.74 -4.69 4.99
CA SER A 121 -17.78 -3.33 4.48
C SER A 121 -19.13 -2.90 3.96
N MET A 122 -20.03 -3.83 3.63
CA MET A 122 -21.30 -3.49 3.02
C MET A 122 -22.13 -2.57 3.93
N GLY A 123 -22.60 -1.45 3.39
CA GLY A 123 -23.40 -0.49 4.15
C GLY A 123 -22.56 0.44 5.05
N LYS A 124 -21.26 0.19 5.24
CA LYS A 124 -20.42 1.01 6.14
C LYS A 124 -19.91 2.30 5.45
N PRO A 125 -19.65 3.37 6.22
CA PRO A 125 -19.02 4.59 5.71
C PRO A 125 -17.61 4.31 5.15
N CYS A 126 -17.29 5.01 4.06
CA CYS A 126 -16.02 4.88 3.37
C CYS A 126 -15.74 6.15 2.56
N ARG A 127 -14.51 6.65 2.68
CA ARG A 127 -14.00 7.85 1.99
C ARG A 127 -13.94 7.70 0.45
N ALA A 128 -13.97 6.46 -0.04
CA ALA A 128 -13.95 6.11 -1.46
C ALA A 128 -15.16 6.67 -2.23
N GLY A 129 -14.92 7.39 -3.32
CA GLY A 129 -15.94 8.09 -4.12
C GLY A 129 -16.32 9.48 -3.61
N TYR A 130 -15.82 9.90 -2.45
CA TYR A 130 -16.05 11.24 -1.90
C TYR A 130 -14.77 12.09 -1.94
N ASN A 131 -13.72 11.68 -1.23
CA ASN A 131 -12.42 12.36 -1.25
C ASN A 131 -11.25 11.42 -1.59
N VAL A 132 -11.53 10.14 -1.84
CA VAL A 132 -10.58 9.15 -2.37
C VAL A 132 -11.16 8.56 -3.64
N PHE A 133 -10.36 8.49 -4.71
CA PHE A 133 -10.85 8.03 -6.01
C PHE A 133 -9.88 7.05 -6.65
N TYR A 134 -10.41 6.06 -7.36
CA TYR A 134 -9.64 5.22 -8.26
C TYR A 134 -9.84 5.70 -9.70
N VAL A 135 -8.78 6.25 -10.29
CA VAL A 135 -8.81 6.84 -11.63
C VAL A 135 -7.97 5.99 -12.59
N GLN A 136 -8.56 5.61 -13.72
CA GLN A 136 -7.86 4.89 -14.79
C GLN A 136 -7.23 5.88 -15.78
N GLY A 137 -6.25 5.44 -16.57
CA GLY A 137 -5.54 6.30 -17.53
C GLY A 137 -6.43 6.98 -18.58
N ASP A 138 -7.55 6.35 -18.95
CA ASP A 138 -8.58 6.91 -19.84
C ASP A 138 -9.54 7.91 -19.14
N GLY A 139 -9.27 8.22 -17.87
CA GLY A 139 -10.03 9.15 -17.05
C GLY A 139 -11.26 8.53 -16.38
N ARG A 140 -11.60 7.25 -16.61
CA ARG A 140 -12.72 6.62 -15.89
C ARG A 140 -12.45 6.62 -14.39
N VAL A 141 -13.44 7.10 -13.63
CA VAL A 141 -13.39 7.18 -12.17
C VAL A 141 -14.28 6.11 -11.56
N LYS A 142 -13.75 5.39 -10.58
CA LYS A 142 -14.46 4.45 -9.72
C LYS A 142 -14.27 4.89 -8.27
N ARG A 143 -15.11 4.36 -7.38
CA ARG A 143 -14.97 4.64 -5.93
C ARG A 143 -13.66 4.10 -5.38
N CYS A 144 -13.39 2.82 -5.63
CA CYS A 144 -12.15 2.14 -5.23
C CYS A 144 -11.74 1.12 -6.31
N TYR A 145 -10.59 0.48 -6.13
CA TYR A 145 -10.09 -0.53 -7.07
C TYR A 145 -11.06 -1.73 -7.22
N LYS A 146 -11.70 -2.16 -6.13
CA LYS A 146 -12.53 -3.37 -6.10
C LYS A 146 -13.95 -3.14 -6.66
N ASP A 147 -14.52 -1.96 -6.45
CA ASP A 147 -15.82 -1.61 -7.02
C ASP A 147 -15.68 -1.35 -8.52
N ARG A 148 -16.32 -2.19 -9.33
CA ARG A 148 -16.23 -2.11 -10.80
C ARG A 148 -17.12 -1.01 -11.39
N GLN A 149 -18.03 -0.41 -10.63
CA GLN A 149 -18.90 0.64 -11.13
C GLN A 149 -18.11 1.92 -11.42
N VAL A 150 -18.24 2.40 -12.65
CA VAL A 150 -17.76 3.72 -13.06
C VAL A 150 -18.76 4.76 -12.57
N ILE A 151 -18.27 5.76 -11.84
CA ILE A 151 -19.06 6.87 -11.28
C ILE A 151 -18.89 8.17 -12.07
N GLY A 152 -17.94 8.22 -13.01
CA GLY A 152 -17.74 9.38 -13.87
C GLY A 152 -16.47 9.28 -14.70
N ASN A 153 -16.07 10.42 -15.27
CA ASN A 153 -14.80 10.58 -15.99
C ASN A 153 -14.13 11.90 -15.59
N LEU A 154 -12.87 11.83 -15.18
CA LEU A 154 -12.07 12.95 -14.67
C LEU A 154 -12.04 14.13 -15.65
N TYR A 155 -11.79 13.86 -16.93
CA TYR A 155 -11.62 14.89 -17.96
C TYR A 155 -12.93 15.57 -18.36
N LYS A 156 -14.08 14.93 -18.08
CA LYS A 156 -15.41 15.47 -18.43
C LYS A 156 -16.09 16.18 -17.27
N HIS A 157 -15.93 15.67 -16.06
CA HIS A 157 -16.74 16.10 -14.91
C HIS A 157 -15.91 16.71 -13.77
N GLY A 158 -14.59 16.53 -13.77
CA GLY A 158 -13.75 16.82 -12.60
C GLY A 158 -14.05 15.88 -11.42
N LEU A 159 -13.20 15.89 -10.38
CA LEU A 159 -13.47 15.10 -9.17
C LEU A 159 -14.56 15.70 -8.31
N GLU A 160 -14.64 17.04 -8.23
CA GLU A 160 -15.69 17.75 -7.48
C GLU A 160 -17.09 17.41 -8.01
N GLY A 161 -17.26 17.37 -9.34
CA GLY A 161 -18.54 16.99 -9.95
C GLY A 161 -18.90 15.51 -9.81
N ILE A 162 -17.94 14.64 -9.45
CA ILE A 162 -18.14 13.21 -9.23
C ILE A 162 -18.33 12.88 -7.74
N SER A 163 -17.76 13.71 -6.85
CA SER A 163 -17.69 13.48 -5.41
C SER A 163 -19.07 13.29 -4.79
N LYS A 164 -19.26 12.14 -4.13
CA LYS A 164 -20.50 11.83 -3.41
C LYS A 164 -20.25 10.84 -2.29
N GLU A 165 -20.69 11.20 -1.08
CA GLU A 165 -20.76 10.26 0.04
C GLU A 165 -21.74 9.12 -0.27
N SER A 166 -21.32 7.89 -0.02
CA SER A 166 -22.15 6.71 -0.20
C SER A 166 -21.62 5.55 0.63
N PRO A 167 -22.47 4.66 1.15
CA PRO A 167 -22.00 3.47 1.86
C PRO A 167 -21.24 2.53 0.91
N CYS A 168 -20.31 1.74 1.44
CA CYS A 168 -19.57 0.76 0.64
C CYS A 168 -20.52 -0.33 0.09
N ARG A 169 -20.27 -0.74 -1.17
CA ARG A 169 -21.07 -1.73 -1.92
C ARG A 169 -20.46 -3.13 -1.90
N MET A 170 -19.23 -3.25 -1.42
CA MET A 170 -18.54 -4.53 -1.32
C MET A 170 -18.97 -5.25 -0.05
N LYS A 171 -19.16 -6.58 -0.11
CA LYS A 171 -19.42 -7.40 1.08
C LYS A 171 -18.28 -7.26 2.08
N GLN A 172 -17.05 -7.46 1.60
CA GLN A 172 -15.82 -7.37 2.37
C GLN A 172 -14.74 -6.59 1.63
N CYS A 173 -13.96 -5.84 2.41
CA CYS A 173 -12.75 -5.16 1.99
C CYS A 173 -11.52 -5.92 2.51
N ASP A 174 -10.65 -6.32 1.59
CA ASP A 174 -9.57 -7.29 1.79
C ASP A 174 -8.19 -6.73 1.41
N CYS A 175 -8.13 -5.53 0.84
CA CYS A 175 -6.92 -4.90 0.34
C CYS A 175 -6.62 -3.60 1.09
N TYR A 176 -5.32 -3.35 1.35
CA TYR A 176 -4.86 -2.14 2.05
C TYR A 176 -5.40 -0.86 1.44
N ILE A 177 -5.25 -0.71 0.12
CA ILE A 177 -5.72 0.45 -0.65
C ILE A 177 -7.25 0.64 -0.61
N GLY A 178 -8.00 -0.30 -0.03
CA GLY A 178 -9.43 -0.19 0.21
C GLY A 178 -9.73 0.08 1.68
N TYR A 179 -9.33 -0.85 2.58
CA TYR A 179 -9.77 -0.78 3.98
C TYR A 179 -9.16 0.38 4.74
N ILE A 180 -8.03 0.93 4.28
CA ILE A 180 -7.41 2.13 4.89
C ILE A 180 -8.31 3.36 4.79
N HIS A 181 -9.30 3.34 3.88
CA HIS A 181 -10.25 4.42 3.66
C HIS A 181 -11.64 4.15 4.25
N MET A 182 -11.84 2.99 4.89
CA MET A 182 -13.04 2.72 5.68
C MET A 182 -12.94 3.46 7.01
N GLU A 183 -14.01 4.15 7.40
CA GLU A 183 -14.04 4.87 8.66
C GLU A 183 -14.18 3.92 9.85
N GLY A 184 -13.63 4.32 11.01
CA GLY A 184 -13.67 3.53 12.24
C GLY A 184 -12.71 2.33 12.28
N GLN A 185 -11.80 2.21 11.32
CA GLN A 185 -10.75 1.19 11.32
C GLN A 185 -9.57 1.58 12.22
N PRO A 186 -8.79 0.61 12.76
CA PRO A 186 -7.72 0.87 13.73
C PRO A 186 -6.43 1.43 13.10
N PHE A 187 -6.47 1.91 11.86
CA PHE A 187 -5.27 2.24 11.08
C PHE A 187 -4.83 3.70 11.17
N ASP A 188 -5.74 4.62 11.49
CA ASP A 188 -5.42 6.04 11.65
C ASP A 188 -4.26 6.27 12.63
N PRO A 189 -4.22 5.68 13.84
CA PRO A 189 -3.06 5.86 14.74
C PRO A 189 -1.79 5.12 14.26
N ILE A 190 -1.91 4.16 13.34
CA ILE A 190 -0.77 3.37 12.83
C ILE A 190 -0.06 4.13 11.72
N TYR A 191 -0.79 4.69 10.76
CA TYR A 191 -0.19 5.32 9.58
C TYR A 191 -0.32 6.84 9.57
N GLY A 192 -1.35 7.40 10.21
CA GLY A 192 -1.66 8.83 10.18
C GLY A 192 -1.63 9.38 8.75
N ASP A 193 -0.93 10.51 8.58
CA ASP A 193 -0.77 11.18 7.29
C ASP A 193 0.11 10.41 6.28
N ARG A 194 0.68 9.26 6.68
CA ARG A 194 1.56 8.40 5.87
C ARG A 194 0.85 7.15 5.33
N ALA A 195 -0.48 7.12 5.43
CA ALA A 195 -1.30 6.04 4.88
C ALA A 195 -1.12 5.89 3.36
N LEU A 196 -0.84 6.98 2.63
CA LEU A 196 -0.65 6.95 1.18
C LEU A 196 0.58 6.13 0.78
N GLU A 197 1.70 6.31 1.47
CA GLU A 197 2.95 5.56 1.24
C GLU A 197 3.10 4.29 2.09
N ARG A 198 2.07 3.95 2.90
CA ARG A 198 2.04 2.80 3.81
C ARG A 198 3.28 2.72 4.70
N ILE A 199 3.61 3.82 5.36
CA ILE A 199 4.68 3.84 6.36
C ILE A 199 4.06 3.98 7.74
N ALA A 200 4.21 2.95 8.58
CA ALA A 200 3.72 3.01 9.94
C ALA A 200 4.56 3.96 10.81
N ILE A 201 3.89 4.62 11.75
CA ILE A 201 4.50 5.38 12.83
C ILE A 201 4.91 4.35 13.88
N LEU A 202 6.17 3.96 13.86
CA LEU A 202 6.75 3.06 14.86
C LEU A 202 7.06 3.90 16.11
N SER A 203 6.51 3.48 17.25
CA SER A 203 6.77 4.07 18.58
C SER A 203 8.11 3.61 19.13
#